data_AF-A0A930B2V5-F1
#
_entry.id   AF-A0A930B2V5-F1
#
_cell.length_a   1.000
_cell.length_b   1.000
_cell.length_c   1.000
_cell.angle_alpha   90.00
_cell.angle_beta   90.00
_cell.angle_gamma   90.00
#
_symmetry.space_group_name_H-M   'P 1'
#
loop_
_entity.id
_entity.type
_entity.pdbx_description
1 polymer ?
#
loop_
_entity_poly.entity_id
_entity_poly.type
_entity_poly.pdbx_seq_one_letter_code
_entity_poly.pdbx_strand_id
1 'polypeptide(L)'
;MIRRIQKHQNLKKRTSGGVMKKIIPSILCLFLFSCKQEKIDFIPSETIDNVFFLKNLPNNDSILKLEIKNFIHNSRINKKDIYFYKYTYNTRFFLNHKEDSSCMLDDFLEDELASYIITKWEADTTKSVGIYIFYGLKGAEKNIFKAERDTIMIFERNKRE
;
A
#
# COMPACT_ATOMS: atom_id res chain seq x y z
N MET A 1 -86.53 16.94 -17.76
CA MET A 1 -87.64 17.29 -16.83
C MET A 1 -87.31 16.70 -15.47
N ILE A 2 -87.12 17.57 -14.49
CA ILE A 2 -86.57 17.35 -13.14
C ILE A 2 -87.49 16.49 -12.27
N ARG A 3 -86.90 15.65 -11.39
CA ARG A 3 -87.29 15.34 -9.98
C ARG A 3 -86.54 14.07 -9.55
N ARG A 4 -85.99 13.89 -8.35
CA ARG A 4 -85.81 14.67 -7.12
C ARG A 4 -85.07 13.72 -6.14
N ILE A 5 -84.43 14.30 -5.11
CA ILE A 5 -84.04 13.68 -3.82
C ILE A 5 -82.55 13.31 -3.65
N GLN A 6 -81.87 14.30 -3.07
CA GLN A 6 -80.77 14.16 -2.12
C GLN A 6 -81.12 13.19 -1.00
N LYS A 7 -80.24 12.24 -0.67
CA LYS A 7 -80.21 11.65 0.67
C LYS A 7 -78.77 11.26 1.07
N HIS A 8 -78.39 11.77 2.24
CA HIS A 8 -77.25 11.40 3.09
C HIS A 8 -75.86 11.94 2.74
N GLN A 9 -75.64 13.19 3.15
CA GLN A 9 -74.40 13.56 3.82
C GLN A 9 -74.30 12.90 5.21
N ASN A 10 -73.05 12.77 5.67
CA ASN A 10 -72.58 12.46 7.03
C ASN A 10 -72.39 10.99 7.43
N LEU A 11 -71.18 10.49 7.18
CA LEU A 11 -70.43 9.78 8.23
C LEU A 11 -68.93 10.12 8.12
N LYS A 12 -68.57 11.16 8.88
CA LYS A 12 -67.53 11.10 9.92
C LYS A 12 -66.13 10.64 9.48
N LYS A 13 -65.25 11.65 9.39
CA LYS A 13 -63.79 11.57 9.58
C LYS A 13 -63.35 10.42 10.49
N ARG A 14 -62.42 9.59 10.02
CA ARG A 14 -61.29 9.13 10.84
C ARG A 14 -60.00 9.17 10.03
N THR A 15 -59.13 10.04 10.50
CA THR A 15 -57.70 10.11 10.24
C THR A 15 -57.03 8.75 10.44
N SER A 16 -56.18 8.36 9.50
CA SER A 16 -54.97 7.60 9.83
C SER A 16 -53.86 8.15 8.95
N GLY A 17 -52.90 8.83 9.58
CA GLY A 17 -51.73 9.37 8.92
C GLY A 17 -50.97 8.24 8.24
N GLY A 18 -51.04 8.21 6.90
CA GLY A 18 -50.13 7.42 6.09
C GLY A 18 -48.74 8.03 6.20
N VAL A 19 -47.93 7.49 7.10
CA VAL A 19 -46.51 7.84 7.24
C VAL A 19 -45.82 7.57 5.89
N MET A 20 -45.51 8.64 5.14
CA MET A 20 -44.50 8.59 4.09
C MET A 20 -43.17 8.24 4.75
N LYS A 21 -42.82 6.95 4.78
CA LYS A 21 -41.46 6.53 5.12
C LYS A 21 -40.56 6.95 3.96
N LYS A 22 -39.93 8.12 4.09
CA LYS A 22 -38.80 8.53 3.25
C LYS A 22 -37.70 7.50 3.42
N ILE A 23 -37.53 6.59 2.45
CA ILE A 23 -36.36 5.70 2.38
C ILE A 23 -35.18 6.52 1.85
N ILE A 24 -34.62 7.39 2.70
CA ILE A 24 -33.35 8.08 2.42
C ILE A 24 -32.57 8.09 3.74
N PRO A 25 -31.85 7.00 4.04
CA PRO A 25 -30.44 7.17 4.36
C PRO A 25 -29.55 6.00 3.89
N SER A 26 -29.84 5.37 2.75
CA SER A 26 -29.02 4.22 2.32
C SER A 26 -27.68 4.62 1.68
N ILE A 27 -27.56 5.83 1.11
CA ILE A 27 -26.33 6.29 0.45
C ILE A 27 -25.33 6.87 1.46
N LEU A 28 -25.80 7.42 2.59
CA LEU A 28 -24.92 8.01 3.61
C LEU A 28 -24.18 6.94 4.44
N CYS A 29 -24.80 5.77 4.67
CA CYS A 29 -24.13 4.65 5.34
C CYS A 29 -23.02 4.00 4.49
N LEU A 30 -23.07 4.09 3.16
CA LEU A 30 -22.03 3.54 2.29
C LEU A 30 -20.69 4.27 2.42
N PHE A 31 -20.70 5.57 2.76
CA PHE A 31 -19.47 6.35 2.98
C PHE A 31 -18.78 6.06 4.32
N LEU A 32 -19.47 5.45 5.29
CA LEU A 32 -18.91 5.16 6.62
C LEU A 32 -18.14 3.84 6.68
N PHE A 33 -18.29 2.97 5.67
CA PHE A 33 -17.45 1.79 5.47
C PHE A 33 -16.27 2.08 4.54
N SER A 34 -15.66 3.27 4.67
CA SER A 34 -14.32 3.46 4.14
C SER A 34 -13.42 2.47 4.88
N CYS A 35 -13.05 1.36 4.20
CA CYS A 35 -12.08 0.41 4.71
C CYS A 35 -10.84 1.21 5.09
N LYS A 36 -10.60 1.37 6.39
CA LYS A 36 -9.34 1.93 6.88
C LYS A 36 -8.27 0.94 6.45
N GLN A 37 -7.51 1.28 5.42
CA GLN A 37 -6.36 0.50 5.01
C GLN A 37 -5.44 0.42 6.23
N GLU A 38 -5.13 -0.80 6.69
CA GLU A 38 -4.15 -0.99 7.74
C GLU A 38 -2.81 -0.41 7.29
N LYS A 39 -2.07 0.15 8.23
CA LYS A 39 -0.74 0.69 7.94
C LYS A 39 0.17 -0.48 7.53
N ILE A 40 1.03 -0.23 6.55
CA ILE A 40 2.06 -1.19 6.14
C ILE A 40 3.04 -1.38 7.31
N ASP A 41 3.24 -2.63 7.70
CA ASP A 41 4.26 -2.99 8.69
C ASP A 41 5.54 -3.43 7.98
N PHE A 42 6.62 -2.73 8.24
CA PHE A 42 7.96 -3.04 7.75
C PHE A 42 8.68 -3.89 8.80
N ILE A 43 8.83 -5.18 8.52
CA ILE A 43 9.44 -6.15 9.45
C ILE A 43 10.86 -6.43 8.97
N PRO A 44 11.91 -5.99 9.70
CA PRO A 44 13.28 -6.32 9.33
C PRO A 44 13.53 -7.82 9.48
N SER A 45 14.37 -8.39 8.61
CA SER A 45 15.00 -9.67 8.91
C SER A 45 15.96 -9.51 10.09
N GLU A 46 15.96 -10.47 11.01
CA GLU A 46 16.91 -10.60 12.11
C GLU A 46 18.23 -11.22 11.66
N THR A 47 18.28 -11.80 10.46
CA THR A 47 19.39 -12.63 9.99
C THR A 47 20.02 -12.17 8.67
N ILE A 48 19.27 -11.42 7.85
CA ILE A 48 19.73 -10.87 6.59
C ILE A 48 19.72 -9.34 6.70
N ASP A 49 20.91 -8.75 6.68
CA ASP A 49 21.08 -7.30 6.72
C ASP A 49 20.25 -6.60 5.62
N ASN A 50 19.55 -5.53 6.00
CA ASN A 50 18.83 -4.62 5.10
C ASN A 50 17.72 -5.27 4.24
N VAL A 51 17.16 -6.39 4.69
CA VAL A 51 15.96 -6.98 4.09
C VAL A 51 14.75 -6.68 4.98
N PHE A 52 13.67 -6.19 4.36
CA PHE A 52 12.41 -5.89 5.03
C PHE A 52 11.25 -6.63 4.38
N PHE A 53 10.42 -7.25 5.21
CA PHE A 53 9.19 -7.94 4.79
C PHE A 53 7.97 -7.08 5.13
N LEU A 54 7.13 -6.82 4.14
CA LEU A 54 5.99 -5.92 4.25
C LEU A 54 4.69 -6.72 4.47
N LYS A 55 4.02 -6.44 5.60
CA LYS A 55 2.64 -6.88 5.85
C LYS A 55 1.63 -5.79 5.53
N ASN A 56 0.37 -6.19 5.42
CA ASN A 56 -0.78 -5.28 5.26
C ASN A 56 -0.63 -4.41 4.01
N LEU A 57 -0.20 -5.03 2.91
CA LEU A 57 0.04 -4.34 1.64
C LEU A 57 -1.22 -3.62 1.16
N PRO A 58 -1.08 -2.40 0.60
CA PRO A 58 -2.20 -1.70 0.01
C PRO A 58 -2.61 -2.40 -1.28
N ASN A 59 -3.83 -2.16 -1.73
CA ASN A 59 -4.32 -2.67 -3.01
C ASN A 59 -3.87 -1.81 -4.22
N ASN A 60 -2.97 -0.85 -4.00
CA ASN A 60 -2.54 0.14 -5.00
C ASN A 60 -1.03 0.33 -4.98
N ASP A 61 -0.41 0.13 -6.15
CA ASP A 61 1.02 0.32 -6.38
C ASP A 61 1.51 1.72 -6.03
N SER A 62 0.76 2.76 -6.35
CA SER A 62 1.14 4.15 -6.05
C SER A 62 1.27 4.42 -4.54
N ILE A 63 0.39 3.80 -3.73
CA ILE A 63 0.46 3.90 -2.28
C ILE A 63 1.67 3.13 -1.76
N LEU A 64 1.87 1.89 -2.22
CA LEU A 64 3.02 1.07 -1.83
C LEU A 64 4.34 1.77 -2.15
N LYS A 65 4.47 2.31 -3.36
CA LYS A 65 5.65 3.05 -3.82
C LYS A 65 5.97 4.22 -2.91
N LEU A 66 4.95 5.02 -2.57
CA LEU A 66 5.11 6.18 -1.70
C LEU A 66 5.56 5.78 -0.29
N GLU A 67 4.94 4.75 0.29
CA GLU A 67 5.30 4.26 1.63
C GLU A 67 6.73 3.71 1.68
N ILE A 68 7.16 2.93 0.68
CA ILE A 68 8.54 2.43 0.62
C ILE A 68 9.53 3.59 0.47
N LYS A 69 9.26 4.57 -0.39
CA LYS A 69 10.11 5.78 -0.52
C LYS A 69 10.20 6.56 0.78
N ASN A 70 9.08 6.73 1.48
CA ASN A 70 9.04 7.40 2.78
C ASN A 70 9.85 6.61 3.82
N PHE A 71 9.74 5.28 3.82
CA PHE A 71 10.56 4.42 4.67
C PHE A 71 12.05 4.62 4.39
N ILE A 72 12.44 4.64 3.11
CA ILE A 72 13.83 4.85 2.70
C ILE A 72 14.34 6.22 3.18
N HIS A 73 13.57 7.28 2.97
CA HIS A 73 13.96 8.64 3.36
C HIS A 73 14.06 8.82 4.89
N ASN A 74 13.17 8.17 5.65
CA ASN A 74 13.09 8.33 7.10
C ASN A 74 14.00 7.37 7.87
N SER A 75 14.33 6.22 7.28
CA SER A 75 15.37 5.36 7.83
C SER A 75 16.71 6.09 7.68
N ARG A 76 17.54 6.07 8.73
CA ARG A 76 18.92 6.52 8.61
C ARG A 76 19.67 5.45 7.83
N ILE A 77 19.45 5.43 6.51
CA ILE A 77 20.04 4.43 5.63
C ILE A 77 21.55 4.59 5.69
N ASN A 78 22.19 3.64 6.37
CA ASN A 78 23.60 3.41 6.18
C ASN A 78 23.82 2.92 4.74
N LYS A 79 24.99 3.24 4.17
CA LYS A 79 25.42 3.04 2.77
C LYS A 79 25.37 1.59 2.24
N LYS A 80 24.24 0.91 2.36
CA LYS A 80 24.02 -0.46 1.91
C LYS A 80 22.71 -0.55 1.13
N ASP A 81 22.67 -1.54 0.26
CA ASP A 81 21.48 -1.88 -0.51
C ASP A 81 20.37 -2.36 0.43
N ILE A 82 19.13 -2.05 0.07
CA ILE A 82 17.93 -2.44 0.83
C ILE A 82 16.97 -3.15 -0.10
N TYR A 83 16.39 -4.25 0.38
CA TYR A 83 15.43 -5.04 -0.38
C TYR A 83 14.12 -5.17 0.38
N PHE A 84 13.02 -5.04 -0.35
CA PHE A 84 11.66 -5.07 0.20
C PHE A 84 10.90 -6.23 -0.42
N TYR A 85 10.49 -7.18 0.41
CA TYR A 85 9.73 -8.36 0.00
C TYR A 85 8.33 -8.34 0.61
N LYS A 86 7.39 -9.03 -0.02
CA LYS A 86 6.10 -9.35 0.60
C LYS A 86 6.34 -10.23 1.82
N TYR A 87 5.54 -10.04 2.86
CA TYR A 87 5.44 -11.02 3.93
C TYR A 87 4.51 -12.15 3.51
N THR A 88 5.07 -13.26 3.03
CA THR A 88 4.34 -14.47 2.60
C THR A 88 4.76 -15.66 3.45
N TYR A 89 4.12 -16.81 3.23
CA TYR A 89 4.55 -18.05 3.87
C TYR A 89 6.01 -18.39 3.52
N ASN A 90 6.40 -18.19 2.26
CA ASN A 90 7.74 -18.49 1.76
C ASN A 90 8.79 -17.56 2.35
N THR A 91 8.53 -16.25 2.29
CA THR A 91 9.51 -15.25 2.74
C THR A 91 9.60 -15.13 4.26
N ARG A 92 8.57 -15.55 5.01
CA ARG A 92 8.57 -15.56 6.48
C ARG A 92 9.73 -16.37 7.06
N PHE A 93 10.18 -17.40 6.37
CA PHE A 93 11.33 -18.22 6.78
C PHE A 93 12.58 -17.36 7.04
N PHE A 94 12.84 -16.39 6.16
CA PHE A 94 14.01 -15.50 6.20
C PHE A 94 13.94 -14.40 7.27
N LEU A 95 12.88 -14.35 8.09
CA LEU A 95 12.82 -13.40 9.21
C LEU A 95 13.88 -13.72 10.26
N ASN A 96 14.04 -14.99 10.58
CA ASN A 96 14.88 -15.47 11.68
C ASN A 96 15.76 -16.66 11.29
N HIS A 97 15.78 -17.02 10.01
CA HIS A 97 16.68 -18.04 9.48
C HIS A 97 17.48 -17.46 8.32
N LYS A 98 18.79 -17.71 8.34
CA LYS A 98 19.68 -17.48 7.21
C LYS A 98 20.07 -18.84 6.66
N GLU A 99 19.91 -19.03 5.36
CA GLU A 99 20.59 -20.14 4.70
C GLU A 99 22.03 -19.77 4.36
N ASP A 100 22.87 -20.79 4.21
CA ASP A 100 24.29 -20.61 3.91
C ASP A 100 24.53 -19.88 2.58
N SER A 101 23.52 -19.77 1.71
CA SER A 101 23.57 -19.00 0.47
C SER A 101 22.63 -17.78 0.52
N SER A 102 23.18 -16.60 0.24
CA SER A 102 22.40 -15.35 0.14
C SER A 102 21.54 -15.27 -1.13
N CYS A 103 21.81 -16.12 -2.13
CA CYS A 103 21.10 -16.16 -3.41
C CYS A 103 19.73 -16.83 -3.34
N MET A 104 19.33 -17.40 -2.20
CA MET A 104 17.99 -17.98 -2.03
C MET A 104 16.86 -16.95 -2.08
N LEU A 105 17.10 -15.68 -1.72
CA LEU A 105 16.09 -14.63 -1.90
C LEU A 105 15.84 -14.33 -3.39
N ASP A 106 16.84 -14.55 -4.25
CA ASP A 106 16.72 -14.37 -5.69
C ASP A 106 15.79 -15.44 -6.32
N ASP A 107 15.45 -16.50 -5.58
CA ASP A 107 14.45 -17.49 -6.00
C ASP A 107 12.99 -17.01 -5.73
N PHE A 108 12.81 -15.90 -5.00
CA PHE A 108 11.49 -15.34 -4.62
C PHE A 108 11.21 -13.98 -5.27
N LEU A 109 11.58 -13.84 -6.54
CA LEU A 109 11.36 -12.61 -7.31
C LEU A 109 9.87 -12.25 -7.43
N GLU A 110 8.93 -13.19 -7.31
CA GLU A 110 7.50 -12.87 -7.28
C GLU A 110 7.07 -12.08 -6.04
N ASP A 111 7.89 -12.12 -4.98
CA ASP A 111 7.65 -11.46 -3.71
C ASP A 111 8.51 -10.20 -3.54
N GLU A 112 9.53 -9.96 -4.37
CA GLU A 112 10.30 -8.73 -4.34
C GLU A 112 9.47 -7.53 -4.85
N LEU A 113 9.18 -6.58 -3.97
CA LEU A 113 8.35 -5.40 -4.25
C LEU A 113 9.16 -4.21 -4.75
N ALA A 114 10.35 -4.02 -4.19
CA ALA A 114 11.26 -2.95 -4.52
C ALA A 114 12.68 -3.24 -4.04
N SER A 115 13.65 -2.59 -4.67
CA SER A 115 15.04 -2.54 -4.20
C SER A 115 15.53 -1.10 -4.17
N TYR A 116 16.45 -0.83 -3.26
CA TYR A 116 17.20 0.42 -3.19
C TYR A 116 18.68 0.09 -3.24
N ILE A 117 19.33 0.41 -4.36
CA ILE A 117 20.71 0.00 -4.65
C ILE A 117 21.60 1.22 -4.62
N ILE A 118 22.65 1.19 -3.82
CA ILE A 118 23.62 2.28 -3.72
C ILE A 118 24.79 1.97 -4.66
N THR A 119 24.98 2.84 -5.64
CA THR A 119 26.09 2.74 -6.58
C THR A 119 27.01 3.95 -6.45
N LYS A 120 28.29 3.78 -6.80
CA LYS A 120 29.20 4.92 -6.91
C LYS A 120 28.81 5.74 -8.13
N TRP A 121 28.84 7.06 -7.99
CA TRP A 121 28.62 7.92 -9.15
C TRP A 121 29.84 7.87 -10.07
N GLU A 122 29.64 7.53 -11.34
CA GLU A 122 30.72 7.38 -12.33
C GLU A 122 31.58 8.63 -12.49
N ALA A 123 30.98 9.83 -12.42
CA ALA A 123 31.68 11.09 -12.58
C ALA A 123 32.47 11.51 -11.32
N ASP A 124 32.12 10.97 -10.14
CA ASP A 124 32.78 11.29 -8.88
C ASP A 124 32.59 10.12 -7.90
N THR A 125 33.59 9.26 -7.82
CA THR A 125 33.55 8.06 -6.97
C THR A 125 33.55 8.35 -5.46
N THR A 126 33.75 9.61 -5.06
CA THR A 126 33.57 10.07 -3.67
C THR A 126 32.11 10.31 -3.31
N LYS A 127 31.23 10.31 -4.31
CA LYS A 127 29.77 10.43 -4.16
C LYS A 127 29.11 9.09 -4.51
N SER A 128 27.99 8.83 -3.87
CA SER A 128 27.15 7.67 -4.14
C SER A 128 25.77 8.13 -4.61
N VAL A 129 25.09 7.30 -5.39
CA VAL A 129 23.71 7.52 -5.82
C VAL A 129 22.88 6.32 -5.42
N GLY A 130 21.70 6.58 -4.86
CA GLY A 130 20.72 5.55 -4.60
C GLY A 130 19.81 5.37 -5.81
N ILE A 131 19.70 4.15 -6.30
CA ILE A 131 18.80 3.76 -7.37
C ILE A 131 17.63 3.04 -6.72
N TYR A 132 16.46 3.64 -6.75
CA TYR A 132 15.22 3.02 -6.33
C TYR A 132 14.58 2.31 -7.51
N ILE A 133 14.34 1.01 -7.37
CA ILE A 133 13.69 0.17 -8.37
C ILE A 133 12.38 -0.33 -7.76
N PHE A 134 11.27 -0.03 -8.41
CA PHE A 134 9.95 -0.44 -7.97
C PHE A 134 9.35 -1.47 -8.92
N TYR A 135 9.04 -2.64 -8.39
CA TYR A 135 8.45 -3.75 -9.14
C TYR A 135 6.93 -3.85 -8.96
N GLY A 136 6.36 -3.23 -7.93
CA GLY A 136 4.92 -3.25 -7.68
C GLY A 136 4.41 -4.52 -7.02
N LEU A 137 3.11 -4.55 -6.70
CA LEU A 137 2.43 -5.60 -5.95
C LEU A 137 2.50 -6.98 -6.62
N LYS A 138 2.79 -7.04 -7.93
CA LYS A 138 2.94 -8.30 -8.67
C LYS A 138 4.33 -8.92 -8.55
N GLY A 139 5.30 -8.22 -7.95
CA GLY A 139 6.66 -8.69 -7.78
C GLY A 139 7.58 -8.44 -8.98
N ALA A 140 8.88 -8.57 -8.75
CA ALA A 140 9.93 -8.43 -9.74
C ALA A 140 9.78 -9.44 -10.88
N GLU A 141 9.49 -10.72 -10.62
CA GLU A 141 9.39 -11.76 -11.65
C GLU A 141 8.53 -11.31 -12.85
N LYS A 142 7.38 -10.68 -12.57
CA LYS A 142 6.43 -10.21 -13.60
C LYS A 142 6.77 -8.83 -14.17
N ASN A 143 7.62 -8.07 -13.51
CA ASN A 143 7.87 -6.66 -13.78
C ASN A 143 9.36 -6.28 -13.95
N ILE A 144 10.30 -7.23 -14.02
CA ILE A 144 11.75 -6.95 -14.19
C ILE A 144 12.01 -5.99 -15.36
N PHE A 145 11.35 -6.21 -16.50
CA PHE A 145 11.49 -5.35 -17.70
C PHE A 145 10.59 -4.10 -17.70
N LYS A 146 9.68 -3.98 -16.73
CA LYS A 146 8.71 -2.88 -16.59
C LYS A 146 8.92 -2.08 -15.31
N ALA A 147 9.98 -2.38 -14.57
CA ALA A 147 10.25 -1.80 -13.27
C ALA A 147 10.43 -0.30 -13.42
N GLU A 148 9.74 0.45 -12.56
CA GLU A 148 9.89 1.89 -12.52
C GLU A 148 11.18 2.22 -11.76
N ARG A 149 12.04 3.06 -12.35
CA ARG A 149 13.32 3.43 -11.74
C ARG A 149 13.31 4.90 -11.40
N ASP A 150 13.60 5.20 -10.15
CA ASP A 150 13.82 6.56 -9.67
C ASP A 150 15.23 6.69 -9.11
N THR A 151 15.87 7.82 -9.39
CA THR A 151 17.18 8.14 -8.80
C THR A 151 16.96 8.97 -7.54
N ILE A 152 17.47 8.49 -6.40
CA ILE A 152 17.47 9.22 -5.13
C ILE A 152 18.94 9.58 -4.83
N MET A 153 19.27 10.85 -5.01
CA MET A 153 20.64 11.33 -4.82
C MET A 153 21.01 11.33 -3.33
N ILE A 154 22.09 10.63 -2.97
CA ILE A 154 22.71 10.72 -1.65
C ILE A 154 23.98 11.56 -1.77
N PHE A 155 23.97 12.80 -1.29
CA PHE A 155 25.20 13.60 -1.22
C PHE A 155 25.93 13.27 0.08
N GLU A 156 27.10 12.63 -0.03
CA GLU A 156 28.00 12.53 1.12
C GLU A 156 28.90 13.74 1.26
N ARG A 157 28.97 14.24 2.49
CA ARG A 157 29.96 15.20 2.96
C ARG A 157 31.07 14.38 3.60
N ASN A 158 32.30 14.52 3.09
CA ASN A 158 33.49 14.02 3.75
C ASN A 158 33.50 14.49 5.21
N LYS A 159 33.37 13.56 6.16
CA LYS A 159 33.96 13.79 7.49
C LYS A 159 35.46 13.60 7.32
N ARG A 160 36.14 14.69 6.98
CA ARG A 160 37.56 14.83 7.34
C ARG A 160 37.60 15.25 8.80
N GLU A 161 38.57 14.65 9.49
CA GLU A 161 39.08 14.92 10.84
C GLU A 161 38.30 14.28 12.00
#